data_AF-A0A1R3L0C1-F1
#
_entry.id   AF-A0A1R3L0C1-F1
#
_cell.length_a   1.000
_cell.length_b   1.000
_cell.length_c   1.000
_cell.angle_alpha   90.00
_cell.angle_beta   90.00
_cell.angle_gamma   90.00
#
_symmetry.space_group_name_H-M   'P 1'
#
loop_
_entity.id
_entity.type
_entity.pdbx_description
1 polymer ?
#
loop_
_entity_poly.entity_id
_entity_poly.type
_entity_poly.pdbx_seq_one_letter_code
_entity_poly.pdbx_strand_id
1 'polypeptide(L)'
;MPLKTQEPKGKGRVVENPGMKHVWTLAKDAVFLQLLLVMSVDPKWKCDNGTYRSEYLVELETRMKDKIPGCDVKGYPHIASGVKLWKRQYVELCEI
;
A
#
# COMPACT_ATOMS: atom_id res chain seq x y z
N MET A 1 -33.30 10.65 -29.48
CA MET A 1 -32.65 11.57 -28.51
C MET A 1 -32.03 10.72 -27.41
N PRO A 2 -30.71 10.81 -27.12
CA PRO A 2 -30.09 9.94 -26.13
C PRO A 2 -30.17 10.55 -24.72
N LEU A 3 -30.64 9.74 -23.78
CA LEU A 3 -30.67 10.03 -22.35
C LEU A 3 -29.24 9.92 -21.79
N LYS A 4 -28.72 11.01 -21.23
CA LYS A 4 -27.43 11.02 -20.53
C LYS A 4 -27.59 10.34 -19.17
N THR A 5 -27.21 9.07 -19.07
CA THR A 5 -26.99 8.40 -17.78
C THR A 5 -25.73 9.00 -17.15
N GLN A 6 -25.90 9.59 -15.96
CA GLN A 6 -24.82 10.17 -15.19
C GLN A 6 -24.21 9.09 -14.30
N GLU A 7 -22.95 8.78 -14.53
CA GLU A 7 -22.14 7.89 -13.70
C GLU A 7 -21.91 8.51 -12.31
N PRO A 8 -21.93 7.72 -11.22
CA PRO A 8 -21.69 8.21 -9.87
C PRO A 8 -20.24 8.65 -9.68
N LYS A 9 -20.09 9.86 -9.14
CA LYS A 9 -18.83 10.55 -8.85
C LYS A 9 -18.12 9.94 -7.65
N GLY A 10 -17.48 8.78 -7.84
CA GLY A 10 -16.45 8.30 -6.94
C GLY A 10 -15.19 9.16 -7.08
N LYS A 11 -14.59 9.61 -5.97
CA LYS A 11 -13.23 10.18 -5.97
C LYS A 11 -12.24 9.07 -6.35
N GLY A 12 -12.14 8.76 -7.64
CA GLY A 12 -11.17 7.82 -8.17
C GLY A 12 -9.76 8.37 -7.94
N ARG A 13 -8.88 7.55 -7.37
CA ARG A 13 -7.45 7.84 -7.29
C ARG A 13 -6.93 7.98 -8.73
N VAL A 14 -6.37 9.15 -9.05
CA VAL A 14 -6.10 9.58 -10.43
C VAL A 14 -5.05 8.72 -11.13
N VAL A 15 -5.32 8.61 -12.43
CA VAL A 15 -4.66 7.98 -13.59
C VAL A 15 -3.16 8.32 -13.73
N GLU A 16 -2.47 7.35 -14.32
CA GLU A 16 -1.07 7.30 -14.70
C GLU A 16 -0.63 8.55 -15.47
N ASN A 17 0.47 9.17 -15.04
CA ASN A 17 1.15 10.26 -15.74
C ASN A 17 2.63 9.86 -15.91
N PRO A 18 3.24 9.88 -17.11
CA PRO A 18 4.53 9.23 -17.38
C PRO A 18 5.78 9.93 -16.81
N GLY A 19 5.63 10.71 -15.73
CA GLY A 19 6.69 11.50 -15.10
C GLY A 19 7.00 11.06 -13.66
N MET A 20 7.72 9.94 -13.51
CA MET A 20 8.58 9.62 -12.36
C MET A 20 8.00 9.71 -10.92
N LYS A 21 6.71 9.46 -10.71
CA LYS A 21 6.16 9.33 -9.34
C LYS A 21 5.46 7.99 -9.18
N HIS A 22 5.88 7.22 -8.17
CA HIS A 22 5.25 5.94 -7.86
C HIS A 22 3.79 6.15 -7.48
N VAL A 23 2.88 5.56 -8.26
CA VAL A 23 1.44 5.62 -8.02
C VAL A 23 0.98 4.33 -7.34
N TRP A 24 0.41 4.49 -6.16
CA TRP A 24 -0.34 3.47 -5.44
C TRP A 24 -1.74 3.36 -6.07
N THR A 25 -2.09 2.19 -6.56
CA THR A 25 -3.43 1.87 -7.10
C THR A 25 -4.19 1.01 -6.10
N LEU A 26 -5.52 0.92 -6.20
CA LEU A 26 -6.32 0.08 -5.30
C LEU A 26 -5.86 -1.39 -5.30
N ALA A 27 -5.48 -1.93 -6.46
CA ALA A 27 -4.93 -3.28 -6.56
C ALA A 27 -3.58 -3.41 -5.83
N LYS A 28 -2.68 -2.42 -5.99
CA LYS A 28 -1.39 -2.39 -5.27
C LYS A 28 -1.60 -2.25 -3.76
N ASP A 29 -2.50 -1.38 -3.33
CA ASP A 29 -2.84 -1.18 -1.92
C ASP A 29 -3.39 -2.45 -1.30
N ALA A 30 -4.27 -3.17 -2.00
CA ALA A 30 -4.84 -4.43 -1.50
C ALA A 30 -3.75 -5.49 -1.29
N VAL A 31 -2.83 -5.67 -2.25
CA VAL A 31 -1.69 -6.59 -2.11
C VAL A 31 -0.77 -6.15 -0.98
N PHE A 32 -0.49 -4.85 -0.89
CA PHE A 32 0.35 -4.25 0.12
C PHE A 32 -0.18 -4.49 1.55
N LEU A 33 -1.47 -4.21 1.78
CA LEU A 33 -2.13 -4.41 3.06
C LEU A 33 -2.20 -5.88 3.44
N GLN A 34 -2.49 -6.77 2.48
CA GLN A 34 -2.48 -8.22 2.73
C GLN A 34 -1.10 -8.70 3.19
N LEU A 35 -0.03 -8.25 2.53
CA LEU A 35 1.33 -8.61 2.91
C LEU A 35 1.71 -8.05 4.29
N LEU A 36 1.34 -6.80 4.58
CA LEU A 36 1.54 -6.20 5.91
C LEU A 36 0.81 -6.99 7.01
N LEU A 37 -0.43 -7.41 6.76
CA LEU A 37 -1.20 -8.22 7.70
C LEU A 37 -0.50 -9.56 7.98
N VAL A 38 -0.08 -10.26 6.93
CA VAL A 38 0.69 -11.52 7.06
C VAL A 38 1.99 -11.31 7.84
N MET A 39 2.72 -10.22 7.62
CA MET A 39 3.94 -9.93 8.37
C MET A 39 3.66 -9.54 9.84
N SER A 40 2.51 -8.93 10.12
CA SER A 40 2.13 -8.51 11.47
C SER A 40 1.81 -9.68 12.41
N VAL A 41 1.37 -10.81 11.87
CA VAL A 41 1.06 -12.01 12.66
C VAL A 41 2.28 -12.89 12.89
N ASP A 42 3.28 -12.81 12.01
CA ASP A 42 4.51 -13.59 12.08
C ASP A 42 5.49 -12.99 13.12
N PRO A 43 5.80 -13.71 14.22
CA PRO A 43 6.71 -13.24 15.26
C PRO A 43 8.12 -12.93 14.73
N LYS A 44 8.52 -13.53 13.60
CA LYS A 44 9.82 -13.26 12.96
C LYS A 44 10.02 -11.77 12.70
N TRP A 45 8.97 -11.04 12.34
CA TRP A 45 9.08 -9.63 11.94
C TRP A 45 8.86 -8.66 13.09
N LYS A 46 8.38 -9.15 14.24
CA LYS A 46 8.23 -8.36 15.46
C LYS A 46 9.54 -8.36 16.25
N CYS A 47 9.93 -7.17 16.71
CA CYS A 47 10.93 -6.98 17.74
C CYS A 47 10.25 -7.05 19.11
N ASP A 48 11.03 -7.36 20.15
CA ASP A 48 10.54 -7.44 21.53
C ASP A 48 9.92 -6.12 22.02
N ASN A 49 10.33 -5.00 21.43
CA ASN A 49 9.78 -3.66 21.70
C ASN A 49 8.52 -3.32 20.87
N GLY A 50 7.86 -4.31 20.27
CA GLY A 50 6.63 -4.12 19.49
C GLY A 50 6.83 -3.40 18.14
N THR A 51 8.06 -3.19 17.70
CA THR A 51 8.40 -2.59 16.41
C THR A 51 8.72 -3.64 15.35
N TYR A 52 8.71 -3.26 14.06
CA TYR A 52 9.18 -4.15 12.99
C TYR A 52 10.71 -4.17 12.92
N ARG A 53 11.29 -5.32 12.58
CA ARG A 53 12.72 -5.44 12.25
C ARG A 53 13.08 -4.57 11.06
N SER A 54 14.29 -4.00 11.02
CA SER A 54 14.76 -3.11 9.95
C SER A 54 14.59 -3.68 8.53
N GLU A 55 14.73 -4.99 8.39
CA GLU A 55 14.67 -5.71 7.11
C GLU A 55 13.25 -5.89 6.56
N TYR A 56 12.20 -5.58 7.34
CA TYR A 56 10.82 -5.81 6.92
C TYR A 56 10.45 -5.08 5.62
N LEU A 57 11.06 -3.91 5.37
CA LEU A 57 10.85 -3.13 4.14
C LEU A 57 11.38 -3.86 2.91
N VAL A 58 12.52 -4.54 3.04
CA VAL A 58 13.18 -5.28 1.96
C VAL A 58 12.40 -6.56 1.67
N GLU A 59 11.98 -7.28 2.71
CA GLU A 59 11.12 -8.44 2.54
C GLU A 59 9.79 -8.07 1.86
N LEU A 60 9.17 -6.96 2.29
CA LEU A 60 7.91 -6.51 1.73
C LEU A 60 8.07 -6.08 0.26
N GLU A 61 9.20 -5.46 -0.09
CA GLU A 61 9.56 -5.16 -1.47
C GLU A 61 9.63 -6.42 -2.33
N THR A 62 10.37 -7.45 -1.87
CA THR A 62 10.49 -8.73 -2.58
C THR A 62 9.13 -9.38 -2.79
N ARG A 63 8.31 -9.50 -1.73
CA ARG A 63 6.97 -10.10 -1.83
C ARG A 63 6.03 -9.33 -2.74
N MET A 64 6.15 -8.00 -2.79
CA MET A 64 5.36 -7.18 -3.72
C MET A 64 5.80 -7.39 -5.17
N LYS A 65 7.10 -7.52 -5.43
CA LYS A 65 7.64 -7.83 -6.77
C LYS A 65 7.22 -9.21 -7.26
N ASP A 66 7.17 -10.18 -6.36
CA ASP A 66 6.71 -11.54 -6.69
C ASP A 66 5.22 -11.59 -7.03
N LYS A 67 4.38 -10.81 -6.32
CA LYS A 67 2.92 -10.81 -6.53
C LYS A 67 2.47 -9.90 -7.67
N ILE A 68 3.24 -8.88 -8.03
CA ILE A 68 2.85 -7.87 -9.01
C ILE A 68 3.90 -7.84 -10.13
N PRO A 69 3.59 -8.36 -11.33
CA PRO A 69 4.53 -8.33 -12.44
C PRO A 69 4.86 -6.87 -12.82
N GLY A 70 6.14 -6.57 -13.00
CA GLY A 70 6.61 -5.21 -13.35
C GLY A 70 6.54 -4.19 -12.19
N CYS A 71 6.45 -4.65 -10.94
CA CYS A 71 6.36 -3.77 -9.78
C CYS A 71 7.69 -3.05 -9.49
N ASP A 72 7.79 -1.78 -9.87
CA ASP A 72 8.90 -0.89 -9.46
C ASP A 72 8.58 -0.20 -8.13
N VAL A 73 8.42 -1.01 -7.09
CA VAL A 73 8.31 -0.55 -5.70
C VAL A 73 9.65 -0.73 -5.01
N LYS A 74 10.05 0.26 -4.20
CA LYS A 74 11.23 0.21 -3.35
C LYS A 74 10.82 0.28 -1.89
N GLY A 75 11.51 -0.45 -1.01
CA GLY A 75 11.36 -0.40 0.43
C GLY A 75 11.41 1.04 0.97
N TYR A 76 12.39 1.80 0.50
CA TYR A 76 12.48 3.25 0.67
C TYR A 76 12.65 3.94 -0.70
N PRO A 77 11.89 5.02 -1.01
CA PRO A 77 10.94 5.73 -0.15
C PRO A 77 9.47 5.24 -0.26
N HIS A 78 9.15 4.33 -1.19
CA HIS A 78 7.75 4.04 -1.57
C HIS A 78 6.98 3.29 -0.47
N ILE A 79 7.45 2.11 -0.08
CA ILE A 79 6.79 1.28 0.94
C ILE A 79 6.74 2.00 2.29
N ALA A 80 7.86 2.59 2.72
CA ALA A 80 7.92 3.31 3.98
C ALA A 80 6.89 4.46 4.05
N SER A 81 6.68 5.18 2.95
CA SER A 81 5.63 6.19 2.83
C SER A 81 4.23 5.57 2.90
N GLY A 82 4.00 4.44 2.22
CA GLY A 82 2.74 3.70 2.26
C GLY A 82 2.38 3.23 3.68
N VAL A 83 3.32 2.63 4.41
CA VAL A 83 3.11 2.19 5.81
C VAL A 83 2.70 3.37 6.69
N LYS A 84 3.38 4.51 6.56
CA LYS A 84 3.05 5.72 7.35
C LYS A 84 1.64 6.23 7.05
N LEU A 85 1.24 6.25 5.78
CA LEU A 85 -0.10 6.66 5.35
C LEU A 85 -1.17 5.75 5.95
N TRP A 86 -1.02 4.43 5.78
CA TRP A 86 -2.00 3.46 6.26
C TRP A 86 -2.12 3.43 7.78
N LYS A 87 -1.00 3.60 8.51
CA LYS A 87 -1.05 3.76 9.98
C LYS A 87 -1.87 4.97 10.40
N ARG A 88 -1.66 6.12 9.74
CA ARG A 88 -2.43 7.35 10.03
C ARG A 88 -3.92 7.13 9.77
N GLN A 89 -4.27 6.59 8.60
CA GLN A 89 -5.67 6.34 8.24
C GLN A 89 -6.34 5.36 9.20
N TYR A 90 -5.61 4.32 9.65
CA TYR A 90 -6.14 3.38 10.63
C TYR A 90 -6.43 4.06 11.98
N VAL A 91 -5.51 4.89 12.49
CA VAL A 91 -5.74 5.66 13.73
C VAL A 91 -6.95 6.58 13.57
N GLU A 92 -7.02 7.34 12.48
CA GLU A 92 -8.16 8.23 12.18
C GLU A 92 -9.49 7.46 12.12
N LEU A 93 -9.51 6.22 11.62
CA LEU A 93 -10.71 5.38 11.58
C LEU A 93 -11.09 4.79 12.94
N CYS A 94 -10.12 4.50 13.81
CA CYS A 94 -10.36 3.97 15.15
C CYS A 94 -10.81 5.04 16.16
N GLU A 95 -10.57 6.32 15.87
CA GLU A 95 -10.97 7.47 16.70
C GLU A 95 -12.42 7.95 16.43
N ILE A 96 -13.10 7.35 15.45
CA ILE A 96 -14.53 7.59 15.13
C ILE A 96 -15.42 6.77 16.07
#